data_AF-A0A238YLG4-F1
#
_entry.id   AF-A0A238YLG4-F1
#
_cell.length_a   1.000
_cell.length_b   1.000
_cell.length_c   1.000
_cell.angle_alpha   90.00
_cell.angle_beta   90.00
_cell.angle_gamma   90.00
#
_symmetry.space_group_name_H-M   'P 1'
#
loop_
_entity.id
_entity.type
_entity.pdbx_description
1 polymer ?
#
loop_
_entity_poly.entity_id
_entity_poly.type
_entity_poly.pdbx_seq_one_letter_code
_entity_poly.pdbx_strand_id
1 'polypeptide(L)'
;MSSESNSESAPDNWWLYRRTDDDTERSKREVEAEAVAYVVGRYCGLDTSGSAFYLAAWESDDPEIVRDRLDWISSTAEELIDVVEDSA
;
A
#
# COMPACT_ATOMS: atom_id res chain seq x y z
N MET A 1 -12.29 -34.56 -1.59
CA MET A 1 -12.05 -33.21 -2.11
C MET A 1 -12.66 -32.24 -1.13
N SER A 2 -11.87 -31.86 -0.13
CA SER A 2 -12.19 -30.77 0.77
C SER A 2 -11.02 -29.82 0.63
N SER A 3 -11.22 -28.76 -0.13
CA SER A 3 -10.26 -27.67 -0.21
C SER A 3 -10.44 -26.86 1.06
N GLU A 4 -9.61 -27.13 2.06
CA GLU A 4 -9.47 -26.28 3.23
C GLU A 4 -8.93 -24.93 2.74
N SER A 5 -9.81 -23.93 2.71
CA SER A 5 -9.44 -22.54 2.50
C SER A 5 -8.75 -22.09 3.78
N ASN A 6 -7.42 -22.05 3.75
CA ASN A 6 -6.64 -21.58 4.89
C ASN A 6 -6.73 -20.04 4.91
N SER A 7 -7.68 -19.52 5.68
CA SER A 7 -7.67 -18.12 6.11
C SER A 7 -6.61 -18.00 7.21
N GLU A 8 -5.35 -17.84 6.82
CA GLU A 8 -4.25 -17.55 7.73
C GLU A 8 -4.35 -16.09 8.18
N SER A 9 -4.76 -15.86 9.44
CA SER A 9 -4.60 -14.58 10.12
C SER A 9 -3.14 -14.16 10.07
N ALA A 10 -2.86 -12.97 9.54
CA ALA A 10 -1.52 -12.43 9.44
C ALA A 10 -0.84 -12.34 10.81
N PRO A 11 0.31 -13.02 11.04
CA PRO A 11 1.02 -12.96 12.32
C PRO A 11 2.01 -11.77 12.39
N ASP A 12 2.52 -11.49 13.60
CA ASP A 12 3.42 -10.39 14.05
C ASP A 12 4.73 -10.19 13.25
N ASN A 13 4.89 -10.91 12.15
CA ASN A 13 6.00 -10.95 11.22
C ASN A 13 5.57 -10.56 9.80
N TRP A 14 4.52 -9.74 9.70
CA TRP A 14 4.01 -9.07 8.50
C TRP A 14 5.18 -8.53 7.62
N TRP A 15 6.21 -7.90 8.18
CA TRP A 15 7.34 -7.40 7.38
C TRP A 15 8.12 -8.45 6.55
N LEU A 16 7.99 -9.75 6.83
CA LEU A 16 8.69 -10.82 6.11
C LEU A 16 8.04 -11.16 4.76
N TYR A 17 6.70 -11.16 4.63
CA TYR A 17 6.06 -11.44 3.34
C TYR A 17 6.30 -10.28 2.35
N ARG A 18 6.56 -9.06 2.85
CA ARG A 18 6.90 -7.87 2.04
C ARG A 18 8.29 -7.93 1.40
N ARG A 19 9.12 -8.93 1.70
CA ARG A 19 10.44 -9.11 1.07
C ARG A 19 10.50 -10.30 0.14
N THR A 20 9.38 -10.98 -0.08
CA THR A 20 9.29 -12.10 -1.01
C THR A 20 9.27 -11.58 -2.45
N ASP A 21 9.99 -12.26 -3.37
CA ASP A 21 9.98 -11.97 -4.81
C ASP A 21 8.76 -12.53 -5.55
N ASP A 22 7.68 -12.86 -4.82
CA ASP A 22 6.42 -13.33 -5.41
C ASP A 22 5.78 -12.22 -6.25
N ASP A 23 5.30 -12.55 -7.46
CA ASP A 23 4.72 -11.60 -8.40
C ASP A 23 3.46 -10.91 -7.82
N THR A 24 2.70 -11.60 -6.95
CA THR A 24 1.53 -11.02 -6.26
C THR A 24 1.96 -9.95 -5.28
N GLU A 25 2.99 -10.24 -4.50
CA GLU A 25 3.52 -9.31 -3.50
C GLU A 25 4.27 -8.14 -4.17
N ARG A 26 4.90 -8.36 -5.32
CA ARG A 26 5.43 -7.28 -6.16
C ARG A 26 4.31 -6.36 -6.63
N SER A 27 3.24 -6.92 -7.19
CA SER A 27 2.08 -6.15 -7.68
C SER A 27 1.44 -5.33 -6.56
N LYS A 28 1.31 -5.92 -5.36
CA LYS A 28 0.80 -5.23 -4.18
C LYS A 28 1.67 -4.04 -3.76
N ARG A 29 3.01 -4.15 -3.85
CA ARG A 29 3.94 -3.06 -3.54
C ARG A 29 3.93 -1.95 -4.60
N GLU A 30 3.77 -2.31 -5.87
CA GLU A 30 3.60 -1.32 -6.94
C GLU A 30 2.35 -0.46 -6.69
N VAL A 31 1.26 -1.09 -6.24
CA VAL A 31 0.04 -0.35 -5.87
C VAL A 31 0.23 0.52 -4.60
N GLU A 32 0.98 0.05 -3.60
CA GLU A 32 1.34 0.90 -2.44
C GLU A 32 2.15 2.11 -2.87
N ALA A 33 3.16 1.91 -3.72
CA ALA A 33 4.00 2.98 -4.23
C ALA A 33 3.18 3.99 -5.04
N GLU A 34 2.24 3.51 -5.85
CA GLU A 34 1.30 4.37 -6.59
C GLU A 34 0.36 5.13 -5.66
N ALA A 35 -0.14 4.51 -4.58
CA ALA A 35 -0.96 5.18 -3.57
C ALA A 35 -0.20 6.31 -2.87
N VAL A 36 1.07 6.07 -2.49
CA VAL A 36 1.95 7.10 -1.92
C VAL A 36 2.14 8.24 -2.91
N ALA A 37 2.47 7.93 -4.17
CA ALA A 37 2.63 8.93 -5.23
C ALA A 37 1.36 9.75 -5.46
N TYR A 38 0.19 9.12 -5.39
CA TYR A 38 -1.11 9.80 -5.49
C TYR A 38 -1.29 10.82 -4.35
N VAL A 39 -1.08 10.42 -3.10
CA VAL A 39 -1.26 11.32 -1.94
C VAL A 39 -0.29 12.50 -2.00
N VAL A 40 1.00 12.25 -2.23
CA VAL A 40 2.03 13.29 -2.36
C VAL A 40 1.75 14.20 -3.56
N GLY A 41 1.41 13.62 -4.72
CA GLY A 41 1.10 14.40 -5.92
C GLY A 41 -0.12 15.30 -5.74
N ARG A 42 -1.16 14.81 -5.04
CA ARG A 42 -2.34 15.61 -4.68
C ARG A 42 -1.98 16.76 -3.75
N TYR A 43 -1.11 16.53 -2.77
CA TYR A 43 -0.60 17.57 -1.88
C TYR A 43 0.10 18.68 -2.67
N CYS A 44 0.98 18.30 -3.59
CA CYS A 44 1.73 19.21 -4.44
C CYS A 44 0.91 19.89 -5.56
N GLY A 45 -0.39 19.59 -5.69
CA GLY A 45 -1.24 20.13 -6.75
C GLY A 45 -0.95 19.59 -8.16
N LEU A 46 -0.35 18.39 -8.26
CA LEU A 46 -0.08 17.72 -9.54
C LEU A 46 -1.33 17.03 -10.09
N ASP A 47 -1.34 16.79 -11.41
CA ASP A 47 -2.34 15.94 -12.05
C ASP A 47 -2.05 14.47 -11.73
N THR A 48 -2.88 13.88 -10.87
CA THR A 48 -2.79 12.48 -10.45
C THR A 48 -3.94 11.63 -11.00
N SER A 49 -4.62 12.08 -12.06
CA SER A 49 -5.75 11.37 -12.66
C SER A 49 -5.43 9.95 -13.12
N GLY A 50 -4.15 9.65 -13.41
CA GLY A 50 -3.68 8.31 -13.75
C GLY A 50 -3.55 7.32 -12.58
N SER A 51 -3.61 7.78 -11.33
CA SER A 51 -3.23 6.98 -10.14
C SER A 51 -4.35 6.79 -9.12
N ALA A 52 -5.61 6.93 -9.53
CA ALA A 52 -6.76 6.96 -8.62
C ALA A 52 -7.25 5.58 -8.12
N PHE A 53 -6.69 4.46 -8.61
CA PHE A 53 -7.28 3.12 -8.44
C PHE A 53 -6.53 2.18 -7.49
N TYR A 54 -5.88 2.69 -6.44
CA TYR A 54 -5.08 1.84 -5.55
C TYR A 54 -5.90 0.95 -4.58
N LEU A 55 -7.14 1.33 -4.24
CA LEU A 55 -7.96 0.57 -3.29
C LEU A 55 -8.53 -0.74 -3.86
N ALA A 56 -8.80 -0.79 -5.16
CA ALA A 56 -9.38 -1.97 -5.80
C ALA A 56 -8.45 -3.19 -5.75
N ALA A 57 -7.15 -2.97 -5.57
CA ALA A 57 -6.16 -4.03 -5.49
C ALA A 57 -6.30 -4.91 -4.24
N TRP A 58 -7.00 -4.45 -3.19
CA TRP A 58 -7.07 -5.10 -1.88
C TRP A 58 -8.51 -5.42 -1.44
N GLU A 59 -9.47 -5.39 -2.37
CA GLU A 59 -10.89 -5.68 -2.09
C GLU A 59 -11.11 -7.05 -1.44
N SER A 60 -10.24 -8.02 -1.75
CA SER A 60 -10.32 -9.39 -1.23
C SER A 60 -9.41 -9.67 -0.03
N ASP A 61 -8.63 -8.69 0.43
CA ASP A 61 -7.73 -8.84 1.59
C ASP A 61 -8.49 -8.64 2.92
N ASP A 62 -7.90 -9.12 4.02
CA ASP A 62 -8.46 -8.93 5.36
C ASP A 62 -8.54 -7.41 5.69
N PRO A 63 -9.67 -6.91 6.24
CA PRO A 63 -9.80 -5.49 6.61
C PRO A 63 -8.70 -4.96 7.55
N GLU A 64 -8.17 -5.79 8.46
CA GLU A 64 -7.06 -5.40 9.33
C GLU A 64 -5.76 -5.23 8.53
N ILE A 65 -5.50 -6.14 7.60
CA ILE A 65 -4.37 -6.04 6.66
C ILE A 65 -4.50 -4.77 5.81
N VAL A 66 -5.69 -4.49 5.28
CA VAL A 66 -5.92 -3.27 4.47
C VAL A 66 -5.65 -2.02 5.29
N ARG A 67 -6.11 -1.98 6.55
CA ARG A 67 -5.84 -0.86 7.46
C ARG A 67 -4.35 -0.68 7.73
N ASP A 68 -3.62 -1.73 8.06
CA ASP A 68 -2.18 -1.66 8.33
C ASP A 68 -1.40 -1.12 7.12
N ARG A 69 -1.83 -1.48 5.91
CA ARG A 69 -1.22 -0.98 4.67
C ARG A 69 -1.56 0.47 4.41
N LEU A 70 -2.80 0.88 4.66
CA LEU A 70 -3.21 2.28 4.58
C LEU A 70 -2.44 3.15 5.56
N ASP A 71 -2.29 2.72 6.81
CA ASP A 71 -1.49 3.42 7.83
C ASP A 71 -0.06 3.63 7.34
N TRP A 72 0.56 2.58 6.78
CA TRP A 72 1.91 2.68 6.23
C TRP A 72 2.02 3.63 5.03
N ILE A 73 1.04 3.58 4.11
CA ILE A 73 0.96 4.50 2.95
C ILE A 73 0.85 5.94 3.43
N SER A 74 -0.02 6.22 4.41
CA SER A 74 -0.18 7.57 4.96
C SER A 74 1.10 8.06 5.63
N SER A 75 1.72 7.26 6.50
CA SER A 75 2.96 7.67 7.18
C SER A 75 4.10 7.92 6.19
N THR A 76 4.24 7.08 5.16
CA THR A 76 5.26 7.28 4.12
C THR A 76 5.00 8.54 3.31
N ALA A 77 3.74 8.82 2.96
CA ALA A 77 3.38 10.03 2.24
C ALA A 77 3.63 11.29 3.08
N GLU A 78 3.31 11.25 4.38
CA GLU A 78 3.61 12.34 5.33
C GLU A 78 5.12 12.62 5.39
N GLU A 79 5.95 11.58 5.55
CA GLU A 79 7.43 11.73 5.55
C GLU A 79 7.94 12.38 4.26
N LEU A 80 7.40 12.01 3.10
CA LEU A 80 7.79 12.59 1.82
C LEU A 80 7.31 14.03 1.66
N ILE A 81 6.10 14.34 2.15
CA ILE A 81 5.57 15.71 2.16
C ILE A 81 6.47 16.60 3.02
N ASP A 82 6.84 16.18 4.23
CA ASP A 82 7.74 16.92 5.11
C ASP A 82 9.07 17.26 4.41
N VAL A 83 9.65 16.29 3.69
CA VAL A 83 10.89 16.51 2.92
C VAL A 83 10.70 17.53 1.78
N VAL A 84 9.56 17.48 1.09
CA VAL A 84 9.23 18.43 0.01
C VAL A 84 9.05 19.83 0.57
N GLU A 85 8.40 19.98 1.72
CA GLU A 85 8.19 21.27 2.37
C GLU A 85 9.48 21.88 2.92
N ASP A 86 10.35 21.09 3.53
CA ASP A 86 11.65 21.57 4.03
C ASP A 86 12.59 22.00 2.89
N SER A 87 12.35 21.49 1.67
CA SER A 87 13.13 21.81 0.47
C SER A 87 12.61 23.03 -0.31
N ALA A 88 11.47 23.62 0.07
CA ALA A 88 10.79 24.70 -0.65
C ALA A 88 11.13 26.11 -0.11
#